data_AF-A0A2A7DBE4-F1
#
_entry.id   AF-A0A2A7DBE4-F1
#
_cell.length_a   1.000
_cell.length_b   1.000
_cell.length_c   1.000
_cell.angle_alpha   90.00
_cell.angle_beta   90.00
_cell.angle_gamma   90.00
#
_symmetry.space_group_name_H-M   'P 1'
#
loop_
_entity.id
_entity.type
_entity.pdbx_description
1 polymer ?
#
loop_
_entity_poly.entity_id
_entity_poly.type
_entity_poly.pdbx_seq_one_letter_code
_entity_poly.pdbx_strand_id
1 'polypeptide(L)'
;MTKNIHDVAYELQKAIAENEDFQTLKASYAAVQADTASKNLFDEFRTMQLGLQQKMMQGQEITEEDNQKAQEVVVRIQQDAKITKLMETEQRLNIVITDVNKIIMKPLEDLYNAQQQA
;
A
#
# COMPACT_ATOMS: atom_id res chain seq x y z
N MET A 1 28.32 -21.34 -5.82
CA MET A 1 27.46 -21.87 -4.74
C MET A 1 26.03 -21.54 -5.10
N THR A 2 25.13 -22.50 -5.03
CA THR A 2 23.69 -22.28 -5.28
C THR A 2 23.15 -21.40 -4.15
N LYS A 3 22.67 -20.20 -4.46
CA LYS A 3 22.02 -19.34 -3.46
C LYS A 3 20.81 -20.07 -2.91
N ASN A 4 20.63 -20.07 -1.58
CA ASN A 4 19.42 -20.61 -1.00
C ASN A 4 18.25 -19.63 -1.25
N ILE A 5 17.00 -20.09 -1.11
CA ILE A 5 15.82 -19.24 -1.40
C ILE A 5 15.73 -18.01 -0.48
N HIS A 6 16.24 -18.10 0.76
CA HIS A 6 16.27 -16.98 1.68
C HIS A 6 17.29 -15.92 1.27
N ASP A 7 18.45 -16.31 0.74
CA ASP A 7 19.47 -15.39 0.21
C ASP A 7 18.87 -14.60 -0.97
N VAL A 8 18.15 -15.28 -1.86
CA VAL A 8 17.45 -14.63 -2.98
C VAL A 8 16.35 -13.68 -2.48
N ALA A 9 15.62 -14.05 -1.42
CA ALA A 9 14.63 -13.18 -0.80
C ALA A 9 15.26 -11.91 -0.18
N TYR A 10 16.41 -12.03 0.47
CA TYR A 10 17.15 -10.87 0.99
C TYR A 10 17.67 -9.96 -0.13
N GLU A 11 18.11 -10.54 -1.25
CA GLU A 11 18.50 -9.77 -2.43
C GLU A 11 17.31 -9.03 -3.04
N LEU A 12 16.14 -9.68 -3.12
CA LEU A 12 14.91 -9.03 -3.56
C LEU A 12 14.49 -7.89 -2.62
N GLN A 13 14.56 -8.11 -1.29
CA GLN A 13 14.30 -7.05 -0.31
C GLN A 13 15.22 -5.85 -0.55
N LYS A 14 16.51 -6.08 -0.75
CA LYS A 14 17.49 -5.02 -1.02
C LYS A 14 17.17 -4.30 -2.34
N ALA A 15 16.85 -5.04 -3.39
CA ALA A 15 16.48 -4.48 -4.69
C ALA A 15 15.21 -3.61 -4.61
N ILE A 16 14.20 -4.04 -3.85
CA ILE A 16 12.99 -3.25 -3.58
C ILE A 16 13.35 -1.98 -2.81
N ALA A 17 14.22 -2.08 -1.79
CA ALA A 17 14.65 -0.92 -1.02
C ALA A 17 15.45 0.08 -1.88
N GLU A 18 16.21 -0.37 -2.87
CA GLU A 18 17.00 0.46 -3.78
C GLU A 18 16.17 0.97 -4.99
N ASN A 19 14.98 0.43 -5.21
CA ASN A 19 14.11 0.79 -6.33
C ASN A 19 13.63 2.25 -6.24
N GLU A 20 13.54 2.91 -7.40
CA GLU A 20 13.16 4.32 -7.50
C GLU A 20 11.76 4.61 -6.95
N ASP A 21 10.79 3.71 -7.13
CA ASP A 21 9.43 3.88 -6.61
C ASP A 21 9.42 3.85 -5.07
N PHE A 22 10.23 2.97 -4.46
CA PHE A 22 10.36 2.93 -3.00
C PHE A 22 11.07 4.18 -2.46
N GLN A 23 12.14 4.62 -3.12
CA GLN A 23 12.83 5.85 -2.73
C GLN A 23 11.93 7.08 -2.86
N THR A 24 11.13 7.13 -3.92
CA THR A 24 10.14 8.19 -4.13
C THR A 24 9.04 8.14 -3.07
N LEU A 25 8.52 6.95 -2.73
CA LEU A 25 7.57 6.78 -1.63
C LEU A 25 8.14 7.29 -0.30
N LYS A 26 9.39 6.91 0.02
CA LYS A 26 10.08 7.34 1.24
C LYS A 26 10.22 8.87 1.30
N ALA A 27 10.55 9.51 0.17
CA ALA A 27 10.66 10.96 0.09
C ALA A 27 9.29 11.65 0.25
N SER A 28 8.25 11.17 -0.43
CA SER A 28 6.87 11.69 -0.29
C SER A 28 6.36 11.55 1.15
N TYR A 29 6.65 10.44 1.81
CA TYR A 29 6.28 10.21 3.19
C TYR A 29 6.98 11.20 4.13
N ALA A 30 8.28 11.42 3.95
CA ALA A 30 9.02 12.42 4.71
C ALA A 30 8.47 13.84 4.49
N ALA A 31 8.06 14.18 3.26
CA ALA A 31 7.47 15.47 2.94
C ALA A 31 6.12 15.71 3.63
N VAL A 32 5.26 14.68 3.73
CA VAL A 32 4.02 14.74 4.50
C VAL A 32 4.31 14.89 5.99
N GLN A 33 5.28 14.15 6.53
CA GLN A 33 5.64 14.20 7.96
C GLN A 33 6.29 15.54 8.38
N ALA A 34 6.98 16.21 7.47
CA ALA A 34 7.60 17.51 7.72
C ALA A 34 6.58 18.66 7.79
N ASP A 35 5.39 18.49 7.21
CA ASP A 35 4.33 19.48 7.23
C ASP A 35 3.27 19.12 8.27
N THR A 36 3.10 19.96 9.29
CA THR A 36 2.16 19.69 10.38
C THR A 36 0.71 19.59 9.93
N ALA A 37 0.28 20.37 8.93
CA ALA A 37 -1.08 20.32 8.43
C ALA A 37 -1.34 19.04 7.63
N SER A 38 -0.44 18.72 6.69
CA SER A 38 -0.52 17.48 5.89
C SER A 38 -0.43 16.24 6.78
N LYS A 39 0.45 16.24 7.78
CA LYS A 39 0.57 15.16 8.75
C LYS A 39 -0.73 14.93 9.52
N ASN A 40 -1.30 15.99 10.10
CA ASN A 40 -2.53 15.88 10.87
C ASN A 40 -3.69 15.36 10.01
N LEU A 41 -3.81 15.85 8.77
CA LEU A 41 -4.82 15.39 7.82
C LEU A 41 -4.63 13.91 7.42
N PHE A 42 -3.38 13.49 7.24
CA PHE A 42 -3.05 12.09 6.94
C PHE A 42 -3.37 11.16 8.13
N ASP A 43 -3.06 11.58 9.36
CA ASP A 43 -3.37 10.83 10.59
C ASP A 43 -4.89 10.74 10.83
N GLU A 44 -5.63 11.82 10.54
CA GLU A 44 -7.10 11.87 10.56
C GLU A 44 -7.69 10.83 9.61
N PHE A 45 -7.20 10.78 8.37
CA PHE A 45 -7.61 9.79 7.38
C PHE A 45 -7.28 8.35 7.78
N ARG A 46 -6.08 8.08 8.31
CA ARG A 46 -5.73 6.73 8.78
C ARG A 46 -6.63 6.26 9.91
N THR A 47 -6.89 7.13 10.87
CA THR A 47 -7.75 6.83 12.02
C THR A 47 -9.18 6.52 11.55
N MET A 48 -9.69 7.34 10.65
CA MET A 48 -10.99 7.16 10.03
C MET A 48 -11.08 5.84 9.25
N GLN A 49 -10.10 5.53 8.40
CA GLN A 49 -10.06 4.29 7.62
C GLN A 49 -10.06 3.06 8.53
N LEU A 50 -9.25 3.06 9.59
CA LEU A 50 -9.20 1.98 10.58
C LEU A 50 -10.53 1.84 11.32
N GLY A 51 -11.15 2.97 11.71
CA GLY A 51 -12.45 2.97 12.36
C GLY A 51 -13.54 2.37 11.48
N LEU A 52 -13.59 2.73 10.20
CA LEU A 52 -14.54 2.17 9.23
C LEU A 52 -14.31 0.68 9.01
N GLN A 53 -13.05 0.26 8.84
CA GLN A 53 -12.71 -1.17 8.70
C GLN A 53 -13.12 -1.96 9.93
N GLN A 54 -12.87 -1.42 11.13
CA GLN A 54 -13.22 -2.05 12.39
C GLN A 54 -14.75 -2.18 12.54
N LYS A 55 -15.52 -1.15 12.16
CA LYS A 55 -16.99 -1.22 12.13
C LYS A 55 -17.49 -2.33 11.20
N MET A 56 -16.94 -2.42 9.99
CA MET A 56 -17.27 -3.49 9.05
C MET A 56 -16.95 -4.87 9.62
N MET A 57 -15.78 -5.04 10.25
CA MET A 57 -15.39 -6.31 10.88
C MET A 57 -16.30 -6.71 12.05
N GLN A 58 -16.80 -5.73 12.81
CA GLN A 58 -17.75 -5.97 13.91
C GLN A 58 -19.19 -6.18 13.43
N GLY A 59 -19.45 -6.06 12.13
CA GLY A 59 -20.81 -6.07 11.59
C GLY A 59 -21.65 -4.85 12.01
N GLN A 60 -21.00 -3.77 12.43
CA GLN A 60 -21.66 -2.51 12.76
C GLN A 60 -22.03 -1.77 11.48
N GLU A 61 -23.22 -1.19 11.46
CA GLU A 61 -23.69 -0.38 10.34
C GLU A 61 -22.86 0.90 10.22
N ILE A 62 -22.36 1.18 9.02
CA ILE A 62 -21.71 2.46 8.71
C ILE A 62 -22.82 3.49 8.55
N THR A 63 -22.83 4.48 9.45
CA THR A 63 -23.86 5.51 9.47
C THR A 63 -23.65 6.53 8.34
N GLU A 64 -24.69 7.28 8.02
CA GLU A 64 -24.59 8.38 7.06
C GLU A 64 -23.61 9.48 7.54
N GLU A 65 -23.54 9.72 8.85
CA GLU A 65 -22.57 10.64 9.46
C GLU A 65 -21.12 10.16 9.26
N ASP A 66 -20.86 8.85 9.39
CA ASP A 66 -19.55 8.28 9.11
C ASP A 66 -19.15 8.48 7.65
N ASN A 67 -20.09 8.25 6.73
CA ASN A 67 -19.86 8.45 5.30
C ASN A 67 -19.60 9.91 4.96
N GLN A 68 -20.34 10.85 5.57
CA GLN A 68 -20.13 12.28 5.37
C GLN A 68 -18.76 12.73 5.86
N LYS A 69 -18.36 12.32 7.08
CA LYS A 69 -17.02 12.59 7.62
C LYS A 69 -15.94 12.00 6.71
N ALA A 70 -16.16 10.78 6.22
CA ALA A 70 -15.23 10.14 5.31
C ALA A 70 -15.06 10.90 4.00
N GLN A 71 -16.17 11.34 3.41
CA GLN A 71 -16.14 12.13 2.19
C GLN A 71 -15.41 13.46 2.39
N GLU A 72 -15.64 14.16 3.50
CA GLU A 72 -14.97 15.43 3.81
C GLU A 72 -13.45 15.27 3.92
N VAL A 73 -12.99 14.26 4.67
CA VAL A 73 -11.55 13.98 4.83
C VAL A 73 -10.92 13.63 3.49
N VAL A 74 -11.60 12.83 2.66
CA VAL A 74 -11.12 12.47 1.31
C VAL A 74 -10.98 13.72 0.43
N VAL A 75 -11.95 14.63 0.45
CA VAL A 75 -11.89 15.88 -0.32
C VAL A 75 -10.71 16.75 0.14
N ARG A 76 -10.50 16.86 1.45
CA ARG A 76 -9.35 17.60 2.01
C ARG A 76 -8.02 16.98 1.59
N ILE A 77 -7.92 15.66 1.57
CA ILE A 77 -6.72 14.95 1.10
C ILE A 77 -6.44 15.21 -0.38
N GLN A 78 -7.47 15.17 -1.23
CA GLN A 78 -7.32 15.44 -2.66
C GLN A 78 -6.83 16.87 -2.95
N GLN A 79 -7.08 17.81 -2.03
CA GLN A 79 -6.58 19.18 -2.12
C GLN A 79 -5.13 19.31 -1.62
N ASP A 80 -4.63 18.37 -0.81
CA ASP A 80 -3.25 18.34 -0.37
C ASP A 80 -2.36 17.57 -1.36
N ALA A 81 -1.57 18.33 -2.12
CA ALA A 81 -0.67 17.77 -3.13
C ALA A 81 0.40 16.84 -2.53
N LYS A 82 0.82 17.02 -1.26
CA LYS A 82 1.82 16.16 -0.62
C LYS A 82 1.22 14.80 -0.30
N ILE A 83 0.00 14.79 0.25
CA ILE A 83 -0.70 13.54 0.56
C ILE A 83 -1.12 12.82 -0.72
N THR A 84 -1.65 13.54 -1.70
CA THR A 84 -1.99 12.96 -3.01
C THR A 84 -0.75 12.31 -3.65
N LYS A 85 0.40 13.00 -3.62
CA LYS A 85 1.65 12.45 -4.13
C LYS A 85 2.09 11.19 -3.37
N LEU A 86 1.96 11.19 -2.03
CA LEU A 86 2.23 10.02 -1.19
C LEU A 86 1.38 8.81 -1.64
N MET A 87 0.07 8.99 -1.77
CA MET A 87 -0.86 7.94 -2.17
C MET A 87 -0.55 7.39 -3.58
N GLU A 88 -0.23 8.26 -4.54
CA GLU A 88 0.17 7.83 -5.89
C GLU A 88 1.47 7.01 -5.89
N THR A 89 2.43 7.40 -5.06
CA THR A 89 3.72 6.68 -4.95
C THR A 89 3.54 5.33 -4.26
N GLU A 90 2.62 5.25 -3.30
CA GLU A 90 2.27 4.00 -2.62
C GLU A 90 1.55 3.03 -3.57
N GLN A 91 0.63 3.54 -4.39
CA GLN A 91 -0.05 2.74 -5.41
C GLN A 91 0.93 2.16 -6.44
N ARG A 92 1.88 2.97 -6.92
CA ARG A 92 2.93 2.51 -7.86
C ARG A 92 3.76 1.39 -7.26
N LEU A 93 4.23 1.57 -6.03
CA LEU A 93 4.98 0.53 -5.35
C LEU A 93 4.15 -0.76 -5.18
N ASN A 94 2.86 -0.64 -4.85
CA ASN A 94 1.98 -1.80 -4.73
C ASN A 94 1.88 -2.60 -6.05
N ILE A 95 1.82 -1.93 -7.20
CA ILE A 95 1.85 -2.59 -8.50
C ILE A 95 3.14 -3.39 -8.67
N VAL A 96 4.30 -2.77 -8.40
CA VAL A 96 5.61 -3.43 -8.49
C VAL A 96 5.67 -4.66 -7.59
N ILE A 97 5.24 -4.54 -6.33
CA ILE A 97 5.22 -5.64 -5.37
C ILE A 97 4.27 -6.76 -5.81
N THR A 98 3.10 -6.41 -6.36
CA THR A 98 2.13 -7.38 -6.87
C THR A 98 2.71 -8.17 -8.03
N ASP A 99 3.39 -7.51 -8.96
CA ASP A 99 4.01 -8.19 -10.11
C ASP A 99 5.19 -9.07 -9.69
N VAL A 100 5.99 -8.62 -8.73
CA VAL A 100 7.02 -9.47 -8.09
C VAL A 100 6.40 -10.71 -7.44
N ASN A 101 5.31 -10.56 -6.69
CA ASN A 101 4.62 -11.69 -6.07
C ASN A 101 4.12 -12.71 -7.09
N LYS A 102 3.56 -12.27 -8.22
CA LYS A 102 3.17 -13.16 -9.33
C LYS A 102 4.37 -13.95 -9.86
N ILE A 103 5.53 -13.29 -10.04
CA ILE A 103 6.75 -13.97 -10.50
C ILE A 103 7.20 -15.05 -9.50
N ILE A 104 7.15 -14.74 -8.20
CA ILE A 104 7.50 -15.69 -7.12
C ILE A 104 6.54 -16.88 -7.10
N MET A 105 5.24 -16.65 -7.35
CA MET A 105 4.20 -17.67 -7.33
C MET A 105 4.12 -18.50 -8.61
N LYS A 106 4.64 -18.00 -9.74
CA LYS A 106 4.55 -18.65 -11.05
C LYS A 106 4.96 -20.13 -11.07
N PRO A 107 6.05 -20.58 -10.42
CA PRO A 107 6.40 -22.01 -10.42
C PRO A 107 5.31 -22.90 -9.78
N LEU A 108 4.58 -22.38 -8.79
CA LEU A 108 3.45 -23.09 -8.18
C LEU A 108 2.25 -23.07 -9.12
N GLU A 109 1.94 -21.93 -9.75
CA GLU A 109 0.87 -21.83 -10.74
C GLU A 109 1.09 -22.80 -11.90
N ASP A 110 2.31 -22.85 -12.46
CA ASP A 110 2.68 -23.75 -13.56
C ASP A 110 2.53 -25.23 -13.15
N LEU A 111 2.88 -25.59 -11.90
CA LEU A 111 2.69 -26.94 -11.37
C LEU A 111 1.20 -27.33 -11.30
N TYR A 112 0.34 -26.47 -10.75
CA TYR A 112 -1.09 -26.76 -10.63
C TYR A 112 -1.82 -26.72 -11.98
N ASN A 113 -1.41 -25.85 -12.90
CA ASN A 113 -1.96 -25.80 -14.25
C ASN A 113 -1.60 -27.05 -15.07
N ALA A 114 -0.40 -27.59 -14.90
CA ALA A 114 0.01 -28.84 -15.54
C ALA A 114 -0.79 -30.05 -15.04
N GLN A 115 -1.23 -30.05 -13.77
CA GLN A 115 -2.05 -31.12 -13.20
C GLN A 115 -3.53 -31.07 -13.63
N GLN A 116 -4.05 -29.91 -14.05
CA GLN A 116 -5.44 -29.78 -14.52
C GLN A 116 -5.62 -30.15 -16.00
N GLN A 117 -4.53 -30.22 -16.77
CA GLN A 117 -4.52 -30.57 -18.19
C GLN A 117 -4.10 -32.04 -18.44
N ALA A 118 -3.77 -32.78 -17.39
CA ALA A 118 -3.42 -34.20 -17.41
C ALA A 118 -4.58 -35.07 -16.88
#